data_AF-A0A7X6ZRZ9-F1
#
_entry.id   AF-A0A7X6ZRZ9-F1
#
_cell.length_a   1.000
_cell.length_b   1.000
_cell.length_c   1.000
_cell.angle_alpha   90.00
_cell.angle_beta   90.00
_cell.angle_gamma   90.00
#
_symmetry.space_group_name_H-M   'P 1'
#
loop_
_entity.id
_entity.type
_entity.pdbx_description
1 polymer ?
#
loop_
_entity_poly.entity_id
_entity_poly.type
_entity_poly.pdbx_seq_one_letter_code
_entity_poly.pdbx_strand_id
1 'polypeptide(L)'
;MDINRKNKMNGRSQIGGFTLLELIAVMGIIVAMSLVVVSSYTGIMSAISKNAGPRAFRNALTLCRQHASVDGQRTYVWIIDVDKYILCRKAGVVQGEPYPPKWGTLSGLEIPGYLGDSKISSVGPALWVYDRDADLGRGSLEFGGDDAALDFIRMLQGKEGREKAGSYYVFDFTENAMARVIYPPWHNRRGGNWVFGVAGLRFSGGSFSSNPRGENSRAFMPGNEYGWTLFAEQQLPQGYAFGKELYTLDSSGNFEKGKCVFFEADGSAPSDGNTLEFMIFEVNTDKKVTVKIETSGKIKIVEG
;
A
#
# COMPACT_ATOMS: atom_id res chain seq x y z
N MET A 1 91.54 -14.42 0.85
CA MET A 1 90.57 -13.37 0.47
C MET A 1 89.42 -13.44 1.45
N ASP A 2 89.45 -12.51 2.40
CA ASP A 2 88.49 -12.34 3.49
C ASP A 2 87.14 -11.80 2.99
N ILE A 3 86.03 -12.41 3.42
CA ILE A 3 84.72 -11.77 3.41
C ILE A 3 84.15 -11.82 4.83
N ASN A 4 84.38 -10.71 5.52
CA ASN A 4 84.06 -10.43 6.90
C ASN A 4 82.59 -9.95 6.99
N ARG A 5 81.64 -10.86 7.24
CA ARG A 5 80.21 -10.54 7.38
C ARG A 5 79.87 -10.25 8.85
N LYS A 6 80.04 -8.99 9.26
CA LYS A 6 79.60 -8.48 10.57
C LYS A 6 78.06 -8.45 10.64
N ASN A 7 77.47 -9.45 11.29
CA ASN A 7 76.10 -9.39 11.78
C ASN A 7 76.02 -8.41 12.96
N LYS A 8 75.66 -7.17 12.68
CA LYS A 8 75.37 -6.16 13.71
C LYS A 8 73.90 -6.31 14.13
N MET A 9 73.66 -7.09 15.18
CA MET A 9 72.38 -7.09 15.90
C MET A 9 72.20 -5.73 16.58
N ASN A 10 71.42 -4.83 15.99
CA ASN A 10 70.89 -3.65 16.67
C ASN A 10 69.54 -4.02 17.31
N GLY A 11 69.60 -4.90 18.31
CA GLY A 11 68.50 -5.15 19.23
C GLY A 11 68.55 -4.14 20.38
N ARG A 12 67.94 -2.97 20.19
CA ARG A 12 67.38 -2.18 21.30
C ARG A 12 65.98 -1.77 20.89
N SER A 13 65.07 -2.74 20.97
CA SER A 13 63.66 -2.44 21.16
C SER A 13 63.56 -1.72 22.49
N GLN A 14 63.56 -0.38 22.47
CA GLN A 14 63.02 0.38 23.59
C GLN A 14 61.55 -0.01 23.67
N ILE A 15 61.26 -1.01 24.50
CA ILE A 15 59.92 -1.26 25.01
C ILE A 15 59.66 -0.07 25.95
N GLY A 16 59.32 1.08 25.37
CA GLY A 16 58.76 2.19 26.10
C GLY A 16 57.41 1.71 26.62
N GLY A 17 57.39 1.28 27.87
CA GLY A 17 56.14 0.95 28.54
C GLY A 17 55.26 2.19 28.54
N PHE A 18 54.05 2.06 28.00
CA PHE A 18 53.03 3.11 28.06
C PHE A 18 52.89 3.57 29.51
N THR A 19 53.11 4.86 29.74
CA THR A 19 52.91 5.41 31.08
C THR A 19 51.42 5.36 31.40
N LEU A 20 51.06 5.13 32.67
CA LEU A 20 49.67 5.07 33.10
C LEU A 20 48.88 6.34 32.73
N LEU A 21 49.57 7.48 32.70
CA LEU A 21 49.02 8.78 32.29
C LEU A 21 48.67 8.81 30.80
N GLU A 22 49.51 8.22 29.95
CA GLU A 22 49.26 8.11 28.50
C GLU A 22 48.04 7.21 28.21
N LEU A 23 47.88 6.12 28.97
CA LEU A 23 46.70 5.26 28.85
C LEU A 23 45.40 6.00 29.22
N ILE A 24 45.41 6.77 30.31
CA ILE A 24 44.26 7.59 30.73
C ILE A 24 43.95 8.67 29.68
N ALA A 25 44.97 9.32 29.13
CA ALA A 25 44.79 10.34 28.09
C ALA A 25 44.15 9.74 26.82
N VAL A 26 44.63 8.57 26.36
CA VAL A 26 44.06 7.87 25.20
C VAL A 26 42.62 7.44 25.47
N MET A 27 42.33 6.87 26.64
CA MET A 27 40.96 6.50 27.02
C MET A 27 40.04 7.73 27.06
N GLY A 28 40.52 8.86 27.61
CA GLY A 28 39.77 10.11 27.62
C GLY A 28 39.43 10.61 26.21
N ILE A 29 40.38 10.57 25.28
CA ILE A 29 40.17 10.98 23.88
C ILE A 29 39.17 10.04 23.20
N ILE A 30 39.27 8.72 23.41
CA ILE A 30 38.34 7.74 22.82
C ILE A 30 36.91 8.00 23.30
N VAL A 31 36.72 8.26 24.59
CA VAL A 31 35.39 8.59 25.15
C VAL A 31 34.86 9.89 24.56
N ALA A 32 35.69 10.93 24.50
CA ALA A 32 35.29 12.22 23.93
C ALA A 32 34.89 12.10 22.45
N MET A 33 35.68 11.41 21.64
CA MET A 33 35.36 11.17 20.22
C MET A 33 34.08 10.33 20.06
N SER A 34 33.89 9.32 20.89
CA SER A 34 32.69 8.48 20.85
C SER A 34 31.42 9.28 21.12
N LEU A 35 31.46 10.21 22.09
CA LEU A 35 30.32 11.09 22.39
C LEU A 35 29.99 12.03 21.23
N VAL A 36 31.01 12.59 20.56
CA VAL A 36 30.79 13.45 19.39
C VAL A 36 30.18 12.66 18.23
N VAL A 37 30.63 11.42 17.98
CA VAL A 37 30.07 10.59 16.92
C VAL A 37 28.63 10.19 17.21
N VAL A 38 28.33 9.75 18.44
CA VAL A 38 26.96 9.36 18.81
C VAL A 38 26.00 10.54 18.74
N SER A 39 26.39 11.72 19.24
CA SER A 39 25.55 12.92 19.15
C SER A 39 25.35 13.42 17.72
N SER A 40 26.37 13.30 16.87
CA SER A 40 26.26 13.63 15.44
C SER A 40 25.32 12.67 14.72
N TYR A 41 25.42 11.37 15.01
CA TYR A 41 24.56 10.34 14.42
C TYR A 41 23.10 10.52 14.84
N THR A 42 22.83 10.78 16.12
CA THR A 42 21.46 11.02 16.61
C THR A 42 20.87 12.31 16.03
N GLY A 43 21.68 13.37 15.87
CA GLY A 43 21.26 14.60 15.20
C GLY A 43 20.84 14.38 13.75
N ILE A 44 21.66 13.65 12.97
CA ILE A 44 21.37 13.32 11.58
C ILE A 44 20.12 12.43 11.47
N MET A 45 20.02 11.39 12.31
CA MET A 45 18.86 10.51 12.31
C MET A 45 17.57 11.24 12.70
N SER A 46 17.63 12.14 13.68
CA SER A 46 16.49 12.99 14.03
C SER A 46 16.09 13.90 12.87
N ALA A 47 17.06 14.48 12.15
CA ALA A 47 16.78 15.33 11.00
C ALA A 47 16.15 14.56 9.81
N ILE A 48 16.63 13.34 9.54
CA ILE A 48 16.07 12.47 8.50
C ILE A 48 14.66 12.01 8.89
N SER A 49 14.49 11.59 10.15
CA SER A 49 13.22 11.10 10.67
C SER A 49 12.13 12.16 10.54
N LYS A 50 12.40 13.41 10.97
CA LYS A 50 11.45 14.54 11.03
C LYS A 50 10.65 14.78 9.75
N ASN A 51 11.20 14.42 8.59
CA ASN A 51 10.58 14.64 7.29
C ASN A 51 10.24 13.34 6.55
N ALA A 52 10.50 12.18 7.15
CA ALA A 52 10.30 10.89 6.49
C ALA A 52 8.82 10.66 6.14
N GLY A 53 7.90 10.90 7.08
CA GLY A 53 6.47 10.71 6.86
C GLY A 53 5.89 11.56 5.72
N PRO A 54 5.96 12.89 5.81
CA PRO A 54 5.45 13.78 4.76
C PRO A 54 6.12 13.57 3.40
N ARG A 55 7.42 13.23 3.35
CA ARG A 55 8.11 12.91 2.09
C ARG A 55 7.65 11.58 1.50
N ALA A 56 7.51 10.53 2.32
CA ALA A 56 7.01 9.23 1.87
C ALA A 56 5.61 9.38 1.26
N PHE A 57 4.70 10.07 1.96
CA PHE A 57 3.35 10.29 1.45
C PHE A 57 3.32 11.19 0.19
N ARG A 58 4.13 12.25 0.15
CA ARG A 58 4.29 13.07 -1.07
C ARG A 58 4.76 12.25 -2.26
N ASN A 59 5.73 11.36 -2.06
CA ASN A 59 6.25 10.50 -3.11
C ASN A 59 5.15 9.55 -3.62
N ALA A 60 4.35 8.99 -2.72
CA ALA A 60 3.19 8.19 -3.08
C ALA A 60 2.14 8.96 -3.87
N LEU A 61 1.80 10.20 -3.47
CA LEU A 61 0.91 11.07 -4.24
C LEU A 61 1.48 11.41 -5.62
N THR A 62 2.80 11.63 -5.70
CA THR A 62 3.48 11.94 -6.97
C THR A 62 3.44 10.73 -7.90
N LEU A 63 3.66 9.53 -7.36
CA LEU A 63 3.57 8.27 -8.10
C LEU A 63 2.14 8.02 -8.58
N CYS A 64 1.14 8.23 -7.71
CA CYS A 64 -0.27 8.15 -8.09
C CYS A 64 -0.58 9.07 -9.27
N ARG A 65 -0.21 10.36 -9.18
CA ARG A 65 -0.38 11.33 -10.26
C ARG A 65 0.28 10.88 -11.57
N GLN A 66 1.50 10.35 -11.50
CA GLN A 66 2.21 9.84 -12.67
C GLN A 66 1.47 8.66 -13.32
N HIS A 67 0.95 7.72 -12.51
CA HIS A 67 0.13 6.63 -13.02
C HIS A 67 -1.15 7.14 -13.68
N ALA A 68 -1.79 8.16 -13.11
CA ALA A 68 -2.97 8.78 -13.72
C ALA A 68 -2.67 9.25 -15.16
N SER A 69 -1.56 9.98 -15.32
CA SER A 69 -1.11 10.51 -16.61
C SER A 69 -0.63 9.44 -17.59
N VAL A 70 0.05 8.40 -17.11
CA VAL A 70 0.61 7.34 -17.96
C VAL A 70 -0.46 6.37 -18.41
N ASP A 71 -1.34 5.95 -17.51
CA ASP A 71 -2.41 5.00 -17.81
C ASP A 71 -3.60 5.68 -18.51
N GLY A 72 -3.69 7.01 -18.46
CA GLY A 72 -4.81 7.78 -19.00
C GLY A 72 -6.12 7.50 -18.27
N GLN A 73 -6.03 7.12 -16.99
CA GLN A 73 -7.15 6.72 -16.14
C GLN A 73 -7.08 7.44 -14.80
N ARG A 74 -8.22 7.56 -14.10
CA ARG A 74 -8.21 8.06 -12.73
C ARG A 74 -7.48 7.12 -11.80
N THR A 75 -6.59 7.67 -10.99
CA THR A 75 -5.87 6.93 -9.94
C THR A 75 -6.12 7.56 -8.59
N TYR A 76 -6.29 6.72 -7.58
CA TYR A 76 -6.74 7.08 -6.26
C TYR A 76 -5.63 6.80 -5.25
N VAL A 77 -5.49 7.68 -4.26
CA VAL A 77 -4.81 7.39 -3.00
C VAL A 77 -5.88 7.30 -1.92
N TRP A 78 -5.93 6.16 -1.25
CA TRP A 78 -6.94 5.86 -0.24
C TRP A 78 -6.27 5.54 1.09
N ILE A 79 -6.62 6.28 2.13
CA ILE A 79 -6.20 5.99 3.51
C ILE A 79 -7.04 4.82 4.06
N ILE A 80 -6.38 3.74 4.45
CA ILE A 80 -7.04 2.49 4.88
C ILE A 80 -6.80 2.14 6.35
N ASP A 81 -5.96 2.93 7.03
CA ASP A 81 -5.76 2.91 8.47
C ASP A 81 -5.17 4.25 8.94
N VAL A 82 -4.92 4.40 10.25
CA VAL A 82 -4.34 5.59 10.88
C VAL A 82 -2.97 5.96 10.30
N ASP A 83 -2.21 5.00 9.80
CA ASP A 83 -0.87 5.19 9.22
C ASP A 83 -0.67 4.47 7.87
N LYS A 84 -1.73 3.87 7.31
CA LYS A 84 -1.67 3.08 6.08
C LYS A 84 -2.50 3.68 4.96
N TYR A 85 -1.98 3.54 3.76
CA TYR A 85 -2.62 4.00 2.54
C TYR A 85 -2.31 3.07 1.38
N ILE A 86 -3.15 3.15 0.36
CA ILE A 86 -3.01 2.33 -0.84
C ILE A 86 -3.29 3.16 -2.09
N LEU A 87 -2.59 2.80 -3.17
CA LEU A 87 -2.77 3.39 -4.48
C LEU A 87 -3.64 2.45 -5.31
N CYS A 88 -4.70 3.00 -5.88
CA CYS A 88 -5.67 2.25 -6.67
C CYS A 88 -5.83 2.90 -8.04
N ARG A 89 -6.16 2.12 -9.05
CA ARG A 89 -6.53 2.63 -10.38
C ARG A 89 -7.98 2.30 -10.66
N LYS A 90 -8.70 3.24 -11.29
CA LYS A 90 -10.00 2.96 -11.89
C LYS A 90 -9.88 1.79 -12.87
N ALA A 91 -10.80 0.85 -12.74
CA ALA A 91 -10.91 -0.29 -13.63
C ALA A 91 -12.16 -0.19 -14.48
N GLY A 92 -13.28 0.23 -13.91
CA GLY A 92 -14.52 0.29 -14.66
C GLY A 92 -15.70 0.75 -13.84
N VAL A 93 -16.89 0.41 -14.34
CA VAL A 93 -18.17 0.78 -13.75
C VAL A 93 -19.02 -0.47 -13.67
N VAL A 94 -19.56 -0.75 -12.50
CA VAL A 94 -20.40 -1.93 -12.28
C VAL A 94 -21.63 -1.88 -13.17
N GLN A 95 -21.89 -2.95 -13.92
CA GLN A 95 -23.03 -3.01 -14.83
C GLN A 95 -24.32 -3.41 -14.11
N GLY A 96 -25.46 -2.94 -14.64
CA GLY A 96 -26.80 -3.21 -14.10
C GLY A 96 -27.56 -4.29 -14.83
N GLU A 97 -27.81 -4.10 -16.13
CA GLU A 97 -28.56 -5.06 -16.95
C GLU A 97 -27.74 -5.42 -18.19
N PRO A 98 -27.76 -6.69 -18.65
CA PRO A 98 -28.52 -7.82 -18.13
C PRO A 98 -27.81 -8.57 -16.96
N TYR A 99 -26.73 -8.01 -16.42
CA TYR A 99 -25.86 -8.69 -15.46
C TYR A 99 -25.73 -7.90 -14.14
N PRO A 100 -26.79 -7.80 -13.34
CA PRO A 100 -26.72 -7.08 -12.07
C PRO A 100 -25.80 -7.83 -11.10
N PRO A 101 -25.11 -7.11 -10.20
CA PRO A 101 -24.34 -7.70 -9.13
C PRO A 101 -25.24 -8.62 -8.30
N LYS A 102 -24.82 -9.86 -8.13
CA LYS A 102 -25.65 -10.87 -7.48
C LYS A 102 -24.85 -11.64 -6.45
N TRP A 103 -25.39 -11.71 -5.24
CA TRP A 103 -24.88 -12.63 -4.23
C TRP A 103 -25.33 -14.05 -4.54
N GLY A 104 -24.39 -14.98 -4.57
CA GLY A 104 -24.73 -16.39 -4.68
C GLY A 104 -23.58 -17.26 -5.13
N THR A 105 -23.95 -18.46 -5.57
CA THR A 105 -23.06 -19.48 -6.09
C THR A 105 -23.13 -19.42 -7.62
N LEU A 106 -21.98 -19.43 -8.31
CA LEU A 106 -21.95 -19.69 -9.76
C LEU A 106 -21.90 -21.19 -10.01
N SER A 107 -22.63 -21.65 -11.02
CA SER A 107 -22.70 -23.05 -11.41
C SER A 107 -22.64 -23.22 -12.93
N GLY A 108 -22.28 -24.43 -13.37
CA GLY A 108 -22.25 -24.78 -14.79
C GLY A 108 -21.23 -23.95 -15.58
N LEU A 109 -21.69 -23.35 -16.68
CA LEU A 109 -20.83 -22.65 -17.65
C LEU A 109 -20.41 -21.24 -17.22
N GLU A 110 -20.96 -20.72 -16.11
CA GLU A 110 -20.56 -19.41 -15.55
C GLU A 110 -19.32 -19.53 -14.65
N ILE A 111 -18.92 -20.75 -14.31
CA ILE A 111 -17.72 -21.01 -13.54
C ILE A 111 -16.49 -20.61 -14.38
N PRO A 112 -15.51 -19.89 -13.81
CA PRO A 112 -14.28 -19.57 -14.52
C PRO A 112 -13.55 -20.84 -14.99
N GLY A 113 -12.98 -20.78 -16.20
CA GLY A 113 -12.25 -21.90 -16.79
C GLY A 113 -11.12 -22.46 -15.92
N TYR A 114 -10.49 -21.59 -15.12
CA TYR A 114 -9.43 -21.99 -14.18
C TYR A 114 -9.93 -22.82 -12.98
N LEU A 115 -11.22 -22.81 -12.68
CA LEU A 115 -11.84 -23.76 -11.73
C LEU A 115 -12.31 -25.04 -12.43
N GLY A 116 -12.12 -25.10 -13.75
CA GLY A 116 -12.72 -26.04 -14.70
C GLY A 116 -12.07 -27.41 -14.78
N ASP A 117 -11.55 -27.92 -13.67
CA ASP A 117 -11.36 -29.36 -13.57
C ASP A 117 -12.69 -29.98 -13.10
N SER A 118 -13.18 -30.94 -13.88
CA SER A 118 -14.50 -31.63 -13.86
C SER A 118 -15.16 -32.03 -12.51
N LYS A 119 -14.55 -31.72 -11.37
CA LYS A 119 -15.00 -32.07 -10.01
C LYS A 119 -15.65 -30.90 -9.25
N ILE A 120 -15.55 -29.66 -9.71
CA ILE A 120 -16.18 -28.50 -9.05
C ILE A 120 -17.48 -28.14 -9.78
N SER A 121 -18.62 -28.57 -9.23
CA SER A 121 -19.95 -28.27 -9.77
C SER A 121 -20.47 -26.87 -9.38
N SER A 122 -19.81 -26.24 -8.41
CA SER A 122 -20.26 -24.97 -7.84
C SER A 122 -19.12 -24.25 -7.13
N VAL A 123 -19.12 -22.93 -7.25
CA VAL A 123 -18.14 -22.05 -6.60
C VAL A 123 -18.78 -21.38 -5.39
N GLY A 124 -18.10 -21.36 -4.24
CA GLY A 124 -18.65 -20.86 -2.97
C GLY A 124 -19.20 -19.44 -3.06
N PRO A 125 -20.09 -19.04 -2.14
CA PRO A 125 -20.86 -17.80 -2.26
C PRO A 125 -19.97 -16.55 -2.30
N ALA A 126 -20.24 -15.68 -3.25
CA ALA A 126 -19.62 -14.36 -3.40
C ALA A 126 -20.62 -13.36 -3.97
N LEU A 127 -20.28 -12.07 -3.91
CA LEU A 127 -20.90 -11.03 -4.70
C LEU A 127 -20.21 -11.04 -6.06
N TRP A 128 -20.93 -11.48 -7.08
CA TRP A 128 -20.43 -11.51 -8.44
C TRP A 128 -20.66 -10.16 -9.08
N VAL A 129 -19.59 -9.52 -9.52
CA VAL A 129 -19.59 -8.22 -10.19
C VAL A 129 -19.25 -8.43 -11.65
N TYR A 130 -20.01 -7.75 -12.51
CA TYR A 130 -19.94 -7.89 -13.95
C TYR A 130 -19.62 -6.55 -14.61
N ASP A 131 -18.71 -6.56 -15.57
CA ASP A 131 -18.34 -5.37 -16.32
C ASP A 131 -17.76 -5.72 -17.70
N ARG A 132 -18.37 -5.19 -18.77
CA ARG A 132 -17.93 -5.40 -20.15
C ARG A 132 -16.65 -4.63 -20.47
N ASP A 133 -16.49 -3.46 -19.87
CA ASP A 133 -15.51 -2.46 -20.27
C ASP A 133 -14.40 -2.34 -19.23
N ALA A 134 -14.26 -3.35 -18.35
CA ALA A 134 -13.25 -3.37 -17.30
C ALA A 134 -11.84 -3.30 -17.89
N ASP A 135 -11.12 -2.25 -17.53
CA ASP A 135 -9.69 -2.11 -17.76
C ASP A 135 -8.91 -2.67 -16.57
N LEU A 136 -8.67 -3.98 -16.64
CA LEU A 136 -7.82 -4.66 -15.67
C LEU A 136 -6.32 -4.34 -15.88
N GLY A 137 -5.97 -3.61 -16.93
CA GLY A 137 -4.59 -3.28 -17.28
C GLY A 137 -3.88 -4.46 -17.95
N ARG A 138 -3.00 -4.14 -18.90
CA ARG A 138 -2.23 -5.13 -19.68
C ARG A 138 -1.21 -5.97 -18.88
N GLY A 139 -1.12 -5.81 -17.56
CA GLY A 139 -0.02 -6.38 -16.78
C GLY A 139 -0.33 -6.89 -15.37
N SER A 140 -1.53 -6.72 -14.81
CA SER A 140 -1.74 -7.05 -13.38
C SER A 140 -2.53 -8.34 -13.12
N LEU A 141 -3.45 -8.77 -14.00
CA LEU A 141 -4.38 -9.86 -13.66
C LEU A 141 -4.80 -10.75 -14.86
N GLU A 142 -4.08 -10.72 -15.98
CA GLU A 142 -4.18 -11.86 -16.90
C GLU A 142 -3.50 -13.05 -16.22
N PHE A 143 -4.29 -13.89 -15.52
CA PHE A 143 -3.84 -15.21 -15.13
C PHE A 143 -3.59 -15.99 -16.41
N GLY A 144 -2.38 -15.82 -16.95
CA GLY A 144 -1.90 -16.46 -18.15
C GLY A 144 -1.86 -17.96 -17.92
N GLY A 145 -2.93 -18.65 -18.31
CA GLY A 145 -3.10 -20.09 -18.17
C GLY A 145 -3.87 -20.50 -16.92
N ASP A 146 -4.63 -21.60 -17.06
CA ASP A 146 -5.41 -22.21 -15.98
C ASP A 146 -4.55 -22.50 -14.73
N ASP A 147 -3.26 -22.77 -14.91
CA ASP A 147 -2.30 -23.05 -13.84
C ASP A 147 -2.02 -21.85 -12.92
N ALA A 148 -1.91 -20.63 -13.46
CA ALA A 148 -1.61 -19.44 -12.65
C ALA A 148 -2.80 -19.05 -11.75
N ALA A 149 -4.02 -19.22 -12.26
CA ALA A 149 -5.22 -19.00 -11.48
C ALA A 149 -5.46 -20.12 -10.46
N LEU A 150 -5.12 -21.37 -10.78
CA LEU A 150 -5.13 -22.47 -9.82
C LEU A 150 -4.14 -22.26 -8.67
N ASP A 151 -2.92 -21.81 -8.97
CA ASP A 151 -1.93 -21.47 -7.95
C ASP A 151 -2.37 -20.28 -7.10
N PHE A 152 -3.05 -19.30 -7.69
CA PHE A 152 -3.68 -18.22 -6.95
C PHE A 152 -4.80 -18.70 -6.02
N ILE A 153 -5.63 -19.63 -6.47
CA ILE A 153 -6.69 -20.22 -5.63
C ILE A 153 -6.09 -21.07 -4.52
N ARG A 154 -5.05 -21.87 -4.82
CA ARG A 154 -4.32 -22.66 -3.81
C ARG A 154 -3.66 -21.75 -2.77
N MET A 155 -3.12 -20.61 -3.21
CA MET A 155 -2.66 -19.56 -2.32
C MET A 155 -3.84 -19.06 -1.46
N LEU A 156 -4.96 -18.62 -2.04
CA LEU A 156 -6.12 -18.16 -1.27
C LEU A 156 -6.67 -19.18 -0.26
N GLN A 157 -6.62 -20.47 -0.59
CA GLN A 157 -7.15 -21.55 0.25
C GLN A 157 -6.17 -22.00 1.36
N GLY A 158 -4.86 -21.83 1.18
CA GLY A 158 -3.84 -22.14 2.18
C GLY A 158 -3.89 -21.18 3.39
N LYS A 159 -3.57 -21.67 4.60
CA LYS A 159 -3.49 -20.82 5.81
C LYS A 159 -2.52 -19.64 5.64
N GLU A 160 -1.37 -19.87 5.02
CA GLU A 160 -0.36 -18.81 4.74
C GLU A 160 -0.78 -17.88 3.60
N GLY A 161 -1.49 -18.40 2.59
CA GLY A 161 -1.93 -17.57 1.48
C GLY A 161 -3.21 -16.80 1.79
N ARG A 162 -3.95 -17.09 2.88
CA ARG A 162 -4.95 -16.14 3.40
C ARG A 162 -4.34 -14.82 3.88
N GLU A 163 -3.11 -14.85 4.39
CA GLU A 163 -2.34 -13.67 4.79
C GLU A 163 -1.63 -13.01 3.59
N LYS A 164 -0.99 -13.79 2.70
CA LYS A 164 -0.35 -13.25 1.47
C LYS A 164 -1.33 -12.75 0.40
N ALA A 165 -2.50 -13.38 0.28
CA ALA A 165 -3.59 -12.92 -0.58
C ALA A 165 -4.38 -11.73 0.02
N GLY A 166 -3.92 -11.16 1.13
CA GLY A 166 -4.36 -9.85 1.63
C GLY A 166 -4.00 -8.68 0.71
N SER A 167 -3.64 -8.92 -0.55
CA SER A 167 -3.15 -7.92 -1.52
C SER A 167 -4.13 -7.62 -2.66
N TYR A 168 -5.18 -8.43 -2.85
CA TYR A 168 -6.16 -8.21 -3.90
C TYR A 168 -7.45 -7.67 -3.31
N TYR A 169 -7.48 -6.36 -3.17
CA TYR A 169 -8.67 -5.60 -2.85
C TYR A 169 -9.24 -5.00 -4.13
N VAL A 170 -10.56 -4.99 -4.20
CA VAL A 170 -11.29 -4.14 -5.11
C VAL A 170 -11.93 -3.03 -4.31
N PHE A 171 -11.96 -1.85 -4.90
CA PHE A 171 -12.40 -0.63 -4.27
C PHE A 171 -13.62 -0.12 -5.01
N ASP A 172 -14.68 0.17 -4.27
CA ASP A 172 -15.82 0.94 -4.76
C ASP A 172 -15.58 2.40 -4.39
N PHE A 173 -15.27 3.22 -5.40
CA PHE A 173 -14.97 4.63 -5.21
C PHE A 173 -16.23 5.48 -4.98
N THR A 174 -17.41 4.99 -5.38
CA THR A 174 -18.69 5.68 -5.22
C THR A 174 -19.15 5.61 -3.76
N GLU A 175 -19.09 4.43 -3.16
CA GLU A 175 -19.54 4.20 -1.78
C GLU A 175 -18.40 4.27 -0.76
N ASN A 176 -17.15 4.42 -1.24
CA ASN A 176 -15.94 4.37 -0.42
C ASN A 176 -15.88 3.07 0.41
N ALA A 177 -16.14 1.95 -0.26
CA ALA A 177 -16.07 0.61 0.29
C ALA A 177 -14.92 -0.19 -0.34
N MET A 178 -14.36 -1.11 0.43
CA MET A 178 -13.32 -2.03 -0.04
C MET A 178 -13.81 -3.46 0.16
N ALA A 179 -13.56 -4.33 -0.81
CA ALA A 179 -13.89 -5.74 -0.72
C ALA A 179 -12.68 -6.61 -1.01
N ARG A 180 -12.61 -7.76 -0.34
CA ARG A 180 -11.61 -8.77 -0.66
C ARG A 180 -12.08 -9.55 -1.89
N VAL A 181 -11.17 -9.71 -2.83
CA VAL A 181 -11.38 -10.57 -3.99
C VAL A 181 -11.22 -12.03 -3.55
N ILE A 182 -12.27 -12.83 -3.71
CA ILE A 182 -12.22 -14.28 -3.48
C ILE A 182 -11.99 -15.02 -4.79
N TYR A 183 -12.62 -14.54 -5.85
CA TYR A 183 -12.45 -15.09 -7.19
C TYR A 183 -11.89 -13.99 -8.07
N PRO A 184 -10.67 -14.16 -8.60
CA PRO A 184 -10.06 -13.19 -9.49
C PRO A 184 -10.94 -12.85 -10.68
N PRO A 185 -10.68 -11.71 -11.34
CA PRO A 185 -11.36 -11.43 -12.59
C PRO A 185 -11.03 -12.45 -13.68
N TRP A 186 -12.06 -12.86 -14.42
CA TRP A 186 -11.93 -13.60 -15.68
C TRP A 186 -12.89 -13.06 -16.72
N HIS A 187 -12.57 -13.29 -17.99
CA HIS A 187 -13.44 -12.92 -19.08
C HIS A 187 -14.45 -14.04 -19.39
N ASN A 188 -15.73 -13.80 -19.11
CA ASN A 188 -16.82 -14.68 -19.51
C ASN A 188 -17.06 -14.56 -21.02
N ARG A 189 -16.55 -15.51 -21.79
CA ARG A 189 -16.65 -15.52 -23.27
C ARG A 189 -18.09 -15.51 -23.79
N ARG A 190 -19.05 -16.04 -23.04
CA ARG A 190 -20.46 -16.11 -23.47
C ARG A 190 -21.20 -14.79 -23.25
N GLY A 191 -20.93 -14.13 -22.12
CA GLY A 191 -21.51 -12.83 -21.79
C GLY A 191 -20.74 -11.64 -22.37
N GLY A 192 -19.50 -11.87 -22.82
CA GLY A 192 -18.62 -10.83 -23.32
C GLY A 192 -18.24 -9.82 -22.25
N ASN A 193 -18.10 -10.27 -21.00
CA ASN A 193 -17.88 -9.41 -19.85
C ASN A 193 -16.84 -9.99 -18.90
N TRP A 194 -16.13 -9.11 -18.21
CA TRP A 194 -15.32 -9.47 -17.05
C TRP A 194 -16.22 -9.75 -15.86
N VAL A 195 -15.86 -10.80 -15.12
CA VAL A 195 -16.56 -11.24 -13.92
C VAL A 195 -15.53 -11.43 -12.83
N PHE A 196 -15.83 -10.97 -11.63
CA PHE A 196 -15.03 -11.28 -10.44
C PHE A 196 -15.96 -11.49 -9.24
N GLY A 197 -15.47 -12.25 -8.27
CA GLY A 197 -16.22 -12.55 -7.06
C GLY A 197 -15.56 -11.95 -5.84
N VAL A 198 -16.32 -11.15 -5.09
CA VAL A 198 -15.85 -10.54 -3.85
C VAL A 198 -16.59 -11.09 -2.65
N ALA A 199 -15.94 -11.11 -1.50
CA ALA A 199 -16.63 -11.26 -0.23
C ALA A 199 -15.90 -10.51 0.85
N GLY A 200 -16.54 -10.41 2.02
CA GLY A 200 -16.06 -9.50 3.04
C GLY A 200 -16.17 -8.09 2.51
N LEU A 201 -17.30 -7.43 2.73
CA LEU A 201 -17.33 -5.99 2.56
C LEU A 201 -16.69 -5.36 3.81
N ARG A 202 -15.67 -4.55 3.57
CA ARG A 202 -15.06 -3.67 4.56
C ARG A 202 -15.40 -2.24 4.15
N PHE A 203 -16.34 -1.64 4.86
CA PHE A 203 -16.43 -0.19 4.88
C PHE A 203 -15.18 0.29 5.64
N SER A 204 -14.44 1.19 4.98
CA SER A 204 -13.00 1.44 5.13
C SER A 204 -12.43 1.44 6.56
N GLY A 205 -12.23 0.28 7.19
CA GLY A 205 -11.54 0.16 8.47
C GLY A 205 -12.11 -0.86 9.44
N GLY A 206 -13.38 -1.23 9.27
CA GLY A 206 -14.03 -2.24 10.09
C GLY A 206 -13.50 -3.67 9.86
N SER A 207 -13.95 -4.62 10.68
CA SER A 207 -13.78 -6.04 10.35
C SER A 207 -14.55 -6.38 9.08
N PHE A 208 -14.05 -7.32 8.28
CA PHE A 208 -14.79 -7.83 7.12
C PHE A 208 -16.17 -8.35 7.56
N SER A 209 -17.24 -7.74 7.06
CA SER A 209 -18.58 -8.30 7.27
C SER A 209 -18.71 -9.59 6.46
N SER A 210 -18.92 -10.70 7.14
CA SER A 210 -19.17 -12.00 6.52
C SER A 210 -20.52 -12.06 5.80
N ASN A 211 -21.40 -11.07 6.01
CA ASN A 211 -22.73 -11.03 5.43
C ASN A 211 -23.02 -9.67 4.77
N PRO A 212 -22.61 -9.47 3.50
CA PRO A 212 -22.94 -8.26 2.75
C PRO A 212 -24.41 -8.17 2.33
N ARG A 213 -25.26 -9.15 2.69
CA ARG A 213 -26.71 -9.17 2.43
C ARG A 213 -27.52 -8.18 3.27
N GLY A 214 -26.89 -7.32 4.06
CA GLY A 214 -27.63 -6.23 4.69
C GLY A 214 -28.25 -5.35 3.60
N GLU A 215 -29.54 -5.04 3.73
CA GLU A 215 -30.30 -4.14 2.81
C GLU A 215 -29.65 -2.75 2.62
N ASN A 216 -28.63 -2.43 3.43
CA ASN A 216 -27.91 -1.16 3.42
C ASN A 216 -26.56 -1.22 2.69
N SER A 217 -26.14 -2.35 2.15
CA SER A 217 -24.87 -2.42 1.42
C SER A 217 -25.03 -1.91 -0.01
N ARG A 218 -24.80 -0.61 -0.22
CA ARG A 218 -24.79 0.03 -1.55
C ARG A 218 -23.50 -0.21 -2.35
N ALA A 219 -22.54 -0.92 -1.76
CA ALA A 219 -21.27 -1.21 -2.42
C ALA A 219 -21.45 -2.16 -3.62
N PHE A 220 -20.70 -1.89 -4.68
CA PHE A 220 -20.70 -2.54 -5.98
C PHE A 220 -22.11 -2.64 -6.58
N MET A 221 -22.89 -1.56 -6.49
CA MET A 221 -24.17 -1.45 -7.17
C MET A 221 -23.99 -1.00 -8.62
N PRO A 222 -24.96 -1.28 -9.51
CA PRO A 222 -24.94 -0.77 -10.88
C PRO A 222 -24.69 0.74 -10.94
N GLY A 223 -23.70 1.14 -11.75
CA GLY A 223 -23.27 2.53 -11.88
C GLY A 223 -22.12 2.94 -10.95
N ASN A 224 -21.75 2.11 -9.96
CA ASN A 224 -20.62 2.43 -9.07
C ASN A 224 -19.30 2.29 -9.82
N GLU A 225 -18.40 3.26 -9.61
CA GLU A 225 -17.04 3.18 -10.12
C GLU A 225 -16.20 2.29 -9.21
N TYR A 226 -15.42 1.39 -9.81
CA TYR A 226 -14.54 0.51 -9.05
C TYR A 226 -13.14 0.43 -9.63
N GLY A 227 -12.21 -0.08 -8.82
CA GLY A 227 -10.81 -0.18 -9.17
C GLY A 227 -10.01 -1.19 -8.38
N TRP A 228 -8.77 -1.39 -8.81
CA TRP A 228 -7.83 -2.37 -8.24
C TRP A 228 -6.64 -1.67 -7.60
N THR A 229 -5.96 -2.40 -6.70
CA THR A 229 -4.66 -2.01 -6.18
C THR A 229 -3.62 -1.89 -7.31
N LEU A 230 -2.88 -0.78 -7.35
CA LEU A 230 -1.69 -0.64 -8.21
C LEU A 230 -0.45 -1.19 -7.51
N PHE A 231 -0.38 -0.98 -6.20
CA PHE A 231 0.73 -1.38 -5.35
C PHE A 231 0.20 -2.07 -4.10
N ALA A 232 1.08 -2.81 -3.43
CA ALA A 232 0.79 -3.30 -2.09
C ALA A 232 0.51 -2.12 -1.14
N GLU A 233 -0.25 -2.41 -0.09
CA GLU A 233 -0.45 -1.49 1.04
C GLU A 233 0.87 -0.85 1.47
N GLN A 234 0.86 0.46 1.61
CA GLN A 234 2.00 1.25 2.07
C GLN A 234 1.69 1.77 3.48
N GLN A 235 2.74 1.90 4.28
CA GLN A 235 2.65 2.45 5.62
C GLN A 235 3.52 3.71 5.70
N LEU A 236 3.07 4.70 6.46
CA LEU A 236 3.93 5.80 6.87
C LEU A 236 5.11 5.24 7.69
N PRO A 237 6.30 5.88 7.65
CA PRO A 237 7.39 5.55 8.54
C PRO A 237 6.95 5.55 10.00
N GLN A 238 7.57 4.70 10.80
CA GLN A 238 7.24 4.57 12.22
C GLN A 238 7.30 5.93 12.93
N GLY A 239 6.30 6.19 13.78
CA GLY A 239 6.18 7.46 14.49
C GLY A 239 5.42 8.53 13.72
N TYR A 240 4.80 8.20 12.58
CA TYR A 240 3.90 9.08 11.85
C TYR A 240 2.48 8.53 11.77
N ALA A 241 1.50 9.42 11.79
CA ALA A 241 0.09 9.09 11.61
C ALA A 241 -0.61 10.17 10.79
N PHE A 242 -1.68 9.79 10.10
CA PHE A 242 -2.60 10.73 9.46
C PHE A 242 -3.40 11.51 10.51
N GLY A 243 -3.83 12.71 10.13
CA GLY A 243 -4.74 13.51 10.94
C GLY A 243 -6.12 12.90 11.06
N LYS A 244 -6.77 13.13 12.21
CA LYS A 244 -8.12 12.62 12.51
C LYS A 244 -9.20 13.16 11.56
N GLU A 245 -8.92 14.22 10.82
CA GLU A 245 -9.80 14.74 9.77
C GLU A 245 -9.76 13.92 8.49
N LEU A 246 -8.76 13.04 8.35
CA LEU A 246 -8.57 12.20 7.17
C LEU A 246 -9.21 10.82 7.32
N TYR A 247 -9.82 10.54 8.48
CA TYR A 247 -10.54 9.31 8.71
C TYR A 247 -11.59 9.43 9.82
N THR A 248 -12.54 8.50 9.84
CA THR A 248 -13.50 8.31 10.93
C THR A 248 -13.13 7.07 11.71
N LEU A 249 -13.41 7.11 13.01
CA LEU A 249 -13.33 5.97 13.91
C LEU A 249 -14.74 5.55 14.31
N ASP A 250 -14.97 4.27 14.51
CA ASP A 250 -16.21 3.74 15.06
C ASP A 250 -16.37 4.10 16.55
N SER A 251 -17.51 3.74 17.14
CA SER A 251 -17.79 3.96 18.56
C SER A 251 -16.82 3.24 19.51
N SER A 252 -16.07 2.25 19.01
CA SER A 252 -15.05 1.50 19.74
C SER A 252 -13.63 2.06 19.53
N GLY A 253 -13.48 3.13 18.75
CA GLY A 253 -12.20 3.75 18.42
C GLY A 253 -11.40 3.03 17.32
N ASN A 254 -12.00 2.07 16.62
CA ASN A 254 -11.35 1.42 15.48
C ASN A 254 -11.54 2.25 14.21
N PHE A 255 -10.59 2.16 13.28
CA PHE A 255 -10.71 2.79 11.96
C PHE A 255 -12.02 2.35 11.27
N GLU A 256 -12.77 3.27 10.68
CA GLU A 256 -14.07 2.99 10.04
C GLU A 256 -14.15 3.48 8.59
N LYS A 257 -13.65 4.69 8.32
CA LYS A 257 -13.58 5.21 6.95
C LYS A 257 -12.40 6.16 6.77
N GLY A 258 -11.60 6.00 5.73
CA GLY A 258 -10.56 6.95 5.38
C GLY A 258 -10.92 7.83 4.19
N LYS A 259 -10.21 8.95 4.08
CA LYS A 259 -10.29 9.86 2.94
C LYS A 259 -9.67 9.22 1.71
N CYS A 260 -10.38 9.35 0.60
CA CYS A 260 -9.94 8.95 -0.72
C CYS A 260 -9.78 10.21 -1.57
N VAL A 261 -8.66 10.31 -2.29
CA VAL A 261 -8.44 11.37 -3.27
C VAL A 261 -8.00 10.76 -4.57
N PHE A 262 -8.25 11.44 -5.68
CA PHE A 262 -7.84 10.97 -6.99
C PHE A 262 -7.09 12.03 -7.78
N PHE A 263 -6.36 11.57 -8.78
CA PHE A 263 -5.85 12.39 -9.86
C PHE A 263 -6.60 11.99 -11.13
N GLU A 264 -6.94 12.99 -11.92
CA GLU A 264 -7.52 12.80 -13.25
C GLU A 264 -6.49 12.23 -14.22
N ALA A 265 -6.95 11.76 -15.38
CA ALA A 265 -6.09 11.17 -16.42
C ALA A 265 -5.02 12.14 -16.95
N ASP A 266 -5.15 13.44 -16.74
CA ASP A 266 -4.14 14.45 -17.09
C ASP A 266 -3.16 14.74 -15.94
N GLY A 267 -3.33 14.09 -14.79
CA GLY A 267 -2.57 14.30 -13.57
C GLY A 267 -3.01 15.53 -12.75
N SER A 268 -4.12 16.18 -13.10
CA SER A 268 -4.74 17.23 -12.28
C SER A 268 -5.45 16.62 -11.07
N ALA A 269 -5.68 17.44 -10.04
CA ALA A 269 -6.49 17.06 -8.88
C ALA A 269 -7.91 17.62 -9.05
N PRO A 270 -8.93 17.06 -8.37
CA PRO A 270 -10.33 17.46 -8.55
C PRO A 270 -10.50 18.94 -8.23
N SER A 271 -11.21 19.65 -9.10
CA SER A 271 -11.36 21.10 -9.04
C SER A 271 -12.53 21.53 -8.14
N ASP A 272 -12.73 20.88 -7.00
CA ASP A 272 -13.85 21.17 -6.08
C ASP A 272 -13.69 22.51 -5.34
N GLY A 273 -12.89 23.43 -5.88
CA GLY A 273 -12.59 24.76 -5.33
C GLY A 273 -11.66 24.75 -4.12
N ASN A 274 -11.41 23.60 -3.50
CA ASN A 274 -10.60 23.47 -2.29
C ASN A 274 -9.26 22.78 -2.56
N THR A 275 -8.19 23.35 -2.02
CA THR A 275 -6.89 22.67 -1.95
C THR A 275 -7.06 21.43 -1.06
N LEU A 276 -6.66 20.27 -1.56
CA LEU A 276 -6.73 19.04 -0.75
C LEU A 276 -5.55 19.06 0.22
N GLU A 277 -5.85 19.11 1.51
CA GLU A 277 -4.85 19.10 2.58
C GLU A 277 -4.88 17.77 3.32
N PHE A 278 -3.68 17.28 3.63
CA PHE A 278 -3.43 16.08 4.42
C PHE A 278 -2.51 16.45 5.58
N MET A 279 -3.02 16.45 6.80
CA MET A 279 -2.16 16.64 7.96
C MET A 279 -1.54 15.29 8.35
N ILE A 280 -0.24 15.32 8.58
CA ILE A 280 0.54 14.19 9.08
C ILE A 280 1.18 14.63 10.39
N PHE A 281 1.01 13.81 11.42
CA PHE A 281 1.48 14.07 12.77
C PHE A 281 2.69 13.18 13.08
N GLU A 282 3.69 13.73 13.75
CA GLU A 282 4.74 12.96 14.39
C GLU A 282 4.26 12.55 15.80
N VAL A 283 4.08 11.25 16.02
CA VAL A 283 3.54 10.67 17.26
C VAL A 283 4.40 11.09 18.45
N ASN A 284 3.75 11.46 19.57
CA ASN A 284 4.36 12.01 20.78
C ASN A 284 4.97 13.41 20.62
N THR A 285 4.62 14.15 19.57
CA THR A 285 4.99 15.56 19.41
C THR A 285 3.79 16.39 18.96
N ASP A 286 3.82 17.69 19.22
CA ASP A 286 2.80 18.63 18.71
C ASP A 286 3.06 19.06 17.25
N LYS A 287 4.02 18.42 16.57
CA LYS A 287 4.38 18.79 15.20
C LYS A 287 3.39 18.21 14.22
N LYS A 288 2.89 19.10 13.37
CA LYS A 288 2.04 18.79 12.24
C LYS A 288 2.70 19.28 10.96
N VAL A 289 2.66 18.45 9.93
CA VAL A 289 3.11 18.81 8.59
C VAL A 289 1.95 18.58 7.64
N THR A 290 1.64 19.56 6.82
CA THR A 290 0.52 19.49 5.88
C THR A 290 1.04 19.23 4.48
N VAL A 291 0.58 18.17 3.84
CA VAL A 291 0.78 17.93 2.41
C VAL A 291 -0.42 18.50 1.66
N LYS A 292 -0.18 19.51 0.82
CA LYS A 292 -1.21 20.20 0.02
C LYS A 292 -1.14 19.78 -1.43
N ILE A 293 -2.29 19.48 -2.02
CA ILE A 293 -2.45 19.19 -3.45
C ILE A 293 -3.25 20.32 -4.08
N GLU A 294 -2.61 21.06 -4.98
CA GLU A 294 -3.25 22.08 -5.80
C GLU A 294 -4.07 21.42 -6.93
N THR A 295 -5.07 22.12 -7.47
CA THR A 295 -5.89 21.65 -8.59
C THR A 295 -5.06 21.30 -9.83
N SER A 296 -3.91 21.96 -10.01
CA SER A 296 -2.92 21.62 -11.06
C SER A 296 -2.24 20.24 -10.89
N GLY A 297 -2.53 19.53 -9.79
CA GLY A 297 -1.82 18.32 -9.38
C GLY A 297 -0.46 18.59 -8.72
N LYS A 298 -0.10 19.86 -8.49
CA LYS A 298 1.15 20.20 -7.79
C LYS A 298 1.04 19.88 -6.31
N ILE A 299 1.98 19.08 -5.82
CA ILE A 299 2.04 18.64 -4.42
C ILE A 299 3.12 19.44 -3.67
N LYS A 300 2.73 20.10 -2.58
CA LYS A 300 3.59 20.89 -1.71
C LYS A 300 3.56 20.36 -0.27
N ILE A 301 4.69 20.48 0.42
CA ILE A 301 4.77 20.25 1.87
C ILE A 301 4.80 21.63 2.52
N VAL A 302 3.91 21.86 3.48
CA VAL A 302 3.82 23.09 4.27
C VAL A 302 4.06 22.71 5.73
N GLU A 303 5.15 23.21 6.29
CA GLU A 303 5.44 23.10 7.72
C GLU A 303 4.54 24.09 8.47
N GLY A 304 3.83 23.61 9.50
CA GLY A 304 2.86 24.38 10.27
C GLY A 304 3.29 24.69 11.69
#